data_AF-A0A9P1ATR4-F1
#
_entry.id   AF-A0A9P1ATR4-F1
#
_cell.length_a   1.000
_cell.length_b   1.000
_cell.length_c   1.000
_cell.angle_alpha   90.00
_cell.angle_beta   90.00
_cell.angle_gamma   90.00
#
_symmetry.space_group_name_H-M   'P 1'
#
loop_
_entity.id
_entity.type
_entity.pdbx_description
1 polymer ?
#
loop_
_entity_poly.entity_id
_entity_poly.type
_entity_poly.pdbx_seq_one_letter_code
_entity_poly.pdbx_strand_id
1 'polypeptide(L)'
;MPLILDVSRNIAEIGFLTAMLGNSVLIYLTGWMTKQIRGTYKYMIIIFAGFGLAFSLVEMLARPFVHSYNGAFVYFSLAKEISGMINIVTFLLALYAGLYATLISFVAVQFMYRYWVLINQDLLMVLFAGWRVLIWVVYALIFGALWVFLCFFCGRFDTYSMVYIRDEMMSVYDMNITEIAGVVIVAYEPDPVDKSNVHLRKSSAFFWCGTIFILFFQYIIVVFCGTSMHFSMAEKLKNFSLVHQRLQKQFFKTLICQISVPTVLFHMPIVPVLTAPFLNLEISFQSGIIYSLFSLYPPIDSFILMYIVSDYRNALSKLASRNRQVYTGSAIMTSQVGIQMS
;
A
#
# COMPACT_ATOMS: atom_id res chain seq x y z
N MET A 1 28.13 3.62 8.06
CA MET A 1 26.95 3.70 7.20
C MET A 1 25.64 3.26 7.90
N PRO A 2 25.32 3.71 9.15
CA PRO A 2 24.06 3.41 9.84
C PRO A 2 22.91 4.39 9.51
N LEU A 3 23.24 5.62 9.09
CA LEU A 3 22.27 6.70 8.94
C LEU A 3 21.10 6.38 8.01
N ILE A 4 21.34 5.74 6.85
CA ILE A 4 20.28 5.40 5.89
C ILE A 4 19.34 4.34 6.45
N LEU A 5 19.88 3.34 7.13
CA LEU A 5 19.10 2.29 7.78
C LEU A 5 18.27 2.87 8.94
N ASP A 6 18.87 3.76 9.74
CA ASP A 6 18.18 4.44 10.84
C ASP A 6 17.08 5.38 10.34
N VAL A 7 17.33 6.15 9.27
CA VAL A 7 16.32 7.00 8.63
C VAL A 7 15.19 6.17 8.07
N SER A 8 15.50 5.10 7.33
CA SER A 8 14.50 4.20 6.76
C SER A 8 13.62 3.58 7.85
N ARG A 9 14.24 3.16 8.96
CA ARG A 9 13.53 2.65 10.14
C ARG A 9 12.63 3.69 10.78
N ASN A 10 13.12 4.90 11.02
CA ASN A 10 12.33 5.98 11.61
C ASN A 10 11.11 6.33 10.75
N ILE A 11 11.28 6.35 9.42
CA ILE A 11 10.17 6.56 8.48
C ILE A 11 9.13 5.44 8.64
N ALA A 12 9.56 4.18 8.65
CA ALA A 12 8.65 3.04 8.80
C ALA A 12 7.91 3.04 10.15
N GLU A 13 8.59 3.40 11.25
CA GLU A 13 7.97 3.52 12.58
C GLU A 13 6.93 4.65 12.64
N ILE A 14 7.24 5.82 12.08
CA ILE A 14 6.29 6.93 11.96
C ILE A 14 5.12 6.53 11.05
N GLY A 15 5.40 5.90 9.92
CA GLY A 15 4.39 5.40 8.98
C GLY A 15 3.46 4.41 9.66
N PHE A 16 3.99 3.44 10.42
CA PHE A 16 3.20 2.50 11.20
C PHE A 16 2.31 3.18 12.24
N LEU A 17 2.87 4.06 13.08
CA LEU A 17 2.10 4.76 14.12
C LEU A 17 0.98 5.61 13.52
N THR A 18 1.30 6.36 12.46
CA THR A 18 0.31 7.19 11.77
C THR A 18 -0.73 6.35 11.02
N ALA A 19 -0.36 5.20 10.46
CA ALA A 19 -1.29 4.27 9.83
C ALA A 19 -2.26 3.66 10.83
N MET A 20 -1.73 3.19 11.98
CA MET A 20 -2.53 2.62 13.06
C MET A 20 -3.55 3.62 13.58
N LEU A 21 -3.11 4.84 13.88
CA LEU A 21 -4.00 5.92 14.34
C LEU A 21 -4.98 6.34 13.25
N GLY A 22 -4.50 6.65 12.06
CA GLY A 22 -5.30 7.18 10.94
C GLY A 22 -6.39 6.21 10.49
N ASN A 23 -6.03 4.95 10.21
CA ASN A 23 -7.00 3.94 9.77
C ASN A 23 -7.97 3.54 10.89
N SER A 24 -7.52 3.46 12.16
CA SER A 24 -8.43 3.16 13.27
C SER A 24 -9.45 4.28 13.50
N VAL A 25 -9.01 5.54 13.44
CA VAL A 25 -9.92 6.69 13.50
C VAL A 25 -10.87 6.67 12.31
N LEU A 26 -10.38 6.40 11.10
CA LEU A 26 -11.22 6.30 9.92
C LEU A 26 -12.30 5.22 10.09
N ILE A 27 -11.94 4.02 10.54
CA ILE A 27 -12.88 2.91 10.80
C ILE A 27 -13.92 3.34 11.84
N TYR A 28 -13.50 3.94 12.95
CA TYR A 28 -14.40 4.43 13.99
C TYR A 28 -15.39 5.48 13.46
N LEU A 29 -14.90 6.48 12.72
CA LEU A 29 -15.74 7.53 12.15
C LEU A 29 -16.73 6.96 11.14
N THR A 30 -16.26 6.09 10.26
CA THR A 30 -17.08 5.41 9.23
C THR A 30 -18.16 4.55 9.88
N GLY A 31 -17.80 3.83 10.94
CA GLY A 31 -18.68 2.95 11.70
C GLY A 31 -19.82 3.70 12.38
N TRP A 32 -19.51 4.76 13.13
CA TRP A 32 -20.44 5.34 14.10
C TRP A 32 -20.81 6.81 13.88
N MET A 33 -19.99 7.60 13.19
CA MET A 33 -20.15 9.07 13.16
C MET A 33 -20.61 9.63 11.80
N THR A 34 -20.29 8.96 10.70
CA THR A 34 -20.71 9.38 9.35
C THR A 34 -22.19 9.02 9.12
N LYS A 35 -23.01 10.01 8.75
CA LYS A 35 -24.45 9.83 8.55
C LYS A 35 -24.82 9.69 7.08
N GLN A 36 -24.03 10.29 6.19
CA GLN A 36 -24.31 10.36 4.76
C GLN A 36 -23.69 9.20 3.99
N ILE A 37 -22.68 8.55 4.55
CA ILE A 37 -22.01 7.39 3.96
C ILE A 37 -22.78 6.12 4.37
N ARG A 38 -23.54 5.54 3.42
CA ARG A 38 -24.37 4.35 3.66
C ARG A 38 -24.13 3.27 2.60
N GLY A 39 -24.57 2.05 2.91
CA GLY A 39 -24.56 0.93 1.98
C GLY A 39 -23.16 0.39 1.67
N THR A 40 -22.99 -0.18 0.48
CA THR A 40 -21.77 -0.90 0.07
C THR A 40 -20.50 -0.09 0.23
N TYR A 41 -20.52 1.20 -0.12
CA TYR A 41 -19.29 2.01 -0.06
C TYR A 41 -18.75 2.17 1.37
N LYS A 42 -19.62 2.18 2.38
CA LYS A 42 -19.20 2.20 3.78
C LYS A 42 -18.34 0.97 4.12
N TYR A 43 -18.79 -0.22 3.69
CA TYR A 43 -18.04 -1.45 3.88
C TYR A 43 -16.71 -1.43 3.13
N MET A 44 -16.69 -0.92 1.89
CA MET A 44 -15.46 -0.80 1.11
C MET A 44 -14.41 0.07 1.80
N ILE A 45 -14.79 1.21 2.39
CA ILE A 45 -13.86 2.07 3.15
C ILE A 45 -13.29 1.31 4.35
N ILE A 46 -14.13 0.63 5.13
CA ILE A 46 -13.69 -0.10 6.32
C ILE A 46 -12.76 -1.25 5.94
N ILE A 47 -13.09 -2.01 4.89
CA ILE A 47 -12.25 -3.11 4.39
C ILE A 47 -10.90 -2.57 3.93
N PHE A 48 -10.90 -1.47 3.18
CA PHE A 48 -9.66 -0.86 2.69
C PHE A 48 -8.77 -0.35 3.83
N ALA A 49 -9.36 0.31 4.84
CA ALA A 49 -8.64 0.70 6.04
C ALA A 49 -8.07 -0.51 6.81
N GLY A 50 -8.82 -1.63 6.84
CA GLY A 50 -8.34 -2.91 7.39
C GLY A 50 -7.14 -3.47 6.64
N PHE A 51 -7.14 -3.43 5.31
CA PHE A 51 -5.95 -3.79 4.51
C PHE A 51 -4.77 -2.85 4.78
N GLY A 52 -5.03 -1.55 4.96
CA GLY A 52 -4.01 -0.58 5.35
C GLY A 52 -3.35 -0.91 6.69
N LEU A 53 -4.15 -1.30 7.70
CA LEU A 53 -3.63 -1.77 9.00
C LEU A 53 -2.80 -3.05 8.86
N ALA A 54 -3.29 -4.04 8.12
CA ALA A 54 -2.55 -5.28 7.87
C ALA A 54 -1.22 -5.02 7.15
N PHE A 55 -1.22 -4.13 6.16
CA PHE A 55 -0.03 -3.74 5.41
C PHE A 55 1.04 -3.14 6.32
N SER A 56 0.68 -2.15 7.14
CA SER A 56 1.61 -1.52 8.09
C SER A 56 2.09 -2.49 9.18
N LEU A 57 1.23 -3.40 9.64
CA LEU A 57 1.63 -4.42 10.63
C LEU A 57 2.67 -5.39 10.04
N VAL A 58 2.43 -5.90 8.83
CA VAL A 58 3.37 -6.82 8.17
C VAL A 58 4.69 -6.11 7.87
N GLU A 59 4.68 -4.83 7.48
CA GLU A 59 5.91 -4.03 7.31
C GLU A 59 6.73 -3.95 8.60
N MET A 60 6.09 -3.64 9.72
CA MET A 60 6.75 -3.53 11.02
C MET A 60 7.40 -4.85 11.45
N LEU A 61 6.73 -5.97 11.17
CA LEU A 61 7.25 -7.31 11.48
C LEU A 61 8.35 -7.74 10.51
N ALA A 62 8.15 -7.56 9.21
CA ALA A 62 9.06 -8.05 8.18
C ALA A 62 10.31 -7.17 7.99
N ARG A 63 10.23 -5.88 8.34
CA ARG A 63 11.26 -4.84 8.11
C ARG A 63 11.88 -4.95 6.71
N PRO A 64 11.07 -4.80 5.64
CA PRO A 64 11.51 -4.94 4.27
C PRO A 64 12.55 -3.89 3.88
N PHE A 65 13.58 -4.32 3.16
CA PHE A 65 14.60 -3.44 2.60
C PHE A 65 15.02 -3.93 1.21
N VAL A 66 15.50 -3.01 0.37
CA VAL A 66 15.99 -3.33 -0.96
C VAL A 66 17.39 -2.76 -1.18
N HIS A 67 18.24 -3.56 -1.81
CA HIS A 67 19.50 -3.12 -2.37
C HIS A 67 19.50 -3.38 -3.87
N SER A 68 19.76 -2.33 -4.65
CA SER A 68 19.94 -2.45 -6.10
C SER A 68 21.42 -2.54 -6.40
N TYR A 69 21.83 -3.65 -7.02
CA TYR A 69 23.22 -3.93 -7.33
C TYR A 69 23.37 -4.45 -8.76
N ASN A 70 23.97 -3.64 -9.62
CA ASN A 70 24.22 -3.91 -11.03
C ASN A 70 22.95 -4.44 -11.74
N GLY A 71 23.06 -5.63 -12.35
CA GLY A 71 21.95 -6.33 -12.99
C GLY A 71 21.02 -7.07 -12.01
N ALA A 72 20.99 -6.69 -10.73
CA ALA A 72 20.19 -7.35 -9.69
C ALA A 72 19.54 -6.37 -8.71
N PHE A 73 18.48 -6.85 -8.05
CA PHE A 73 18.05 -6.28 -6.77
C PHE A 73 17.83 -7.40 -5.75
N VAL A 74 18.14 -7.08 -4.50
CA VAL A 74 17.93 -7.97 -3.35
C VAL A 74 16.86 -7.34 -2.47
N TYR A 75 15.76 -8.06 -2.28
CA TYR A 75 14.67 -7.69 -1.40
C TYR A 75 14.74 -8.55 -0.14
N PHE A 76 15.18 -7.98 0.97
CA PHE A 76 15.53 -8.73 2.17
C PHE A 76 15.00 -8.06 3.45
N SER A 77 15.09 -8.78 4.56
CA SER A 77 14.64 -8.30 5.87
C SER A 77 15.79 -7.77 6.71
N LEU A 78 15.56 -6.64 7.39
CA LEU A 78 16.42 -6.11 8.45
C LEU A 78 15.98 -6.55 9.86
N ALA A 79 15.02 -7.47 9.97
CA ALA A 79 14.45 -7.92 11.24
C ALA A 79 15.38 -8.91 11.97
N LYS A 80 16.41 -8.38 12.64
CA LYS A 80 17.39 -9.18 13.42
C LYS A 80 16.74 -10.03 14.52
N GLU A 81 15.61 -9.61 15.07
CA GLU A 81 14.91 -10.29 16.17
C GLU A 81 14.29 -11.63 15.75
N ILE A 82 13.93 -11.77 14.47
CA ILE A 82 13.27 -12.96 13.91
C ILE A 82 14.09 -13.59 12.77
N SER A 83 15.34 -13.19 12.58
CA SER A 83 16.22 -13.66 11.49
C SER A 83 16.44 -15.17 11.51
N GLY A 84 16.36 -15.81 12.68
CA GLY A 84 16.42 -17.27 12.81
C GLY A 84 15.26 -18.03 12.14
N MET A 85 14.16 -17.35 11.78
CA MET A 85 12.98 -17.94 11.14
C MET A 85 12.90 -17.58 9.65
N ILE A 86 13.97 -17.85 8.89
CA ILE A 86 14.16 -17.42 7.49
C ILE A 86 12.92 -17.63 6.60
N ASN A 87 12.27 -18.80 6.70
CA ASN A 87 11.08 -19.12 5.89
C ASN A 87 9.88 -18.22 6.23
N ILE A 88 9.66 -17.93 7.51
CA ILE A 88 8.57 -17.07 7.96
C ILE A 88 8.84 -15.63 7.58
N VAL A 89 10.07 -15.15 7.77
CA VAL A 89 10.46 -13.79 7.39
C VAL A 89 10.36 -13.58 5.88
N THR A 90 10.83 -14.55 5.08
CA THR A 90 10.66 -14.53 3.62
C THR A 90 9.17 -14.52 3.23
N PHE A 91 8.33 -15.28 3.93
CA PHE A 91 6.88 -15.23 3.73
C PHE A 91 6.29 -13.86 4.08
N LEU A 92 6.70 -13.24 5.18
CA LEU A 92 6.23 -11.91 5.56
C LEU A 92 6.66 -10.84 4.53
N LEU A 93 7.87 -10.93 3.99
CA LEU A 93 8.34 -10.06 2.89
C LEU A 93 7.49 -10.22 1.63
N ALA A 94 7.19 -11.47 1.24
CA ALA A 94 6.31 -11.74 0.10
C ALA A 94 4.88 -11.27 0.37
N LEU A 95 4.37 -11.49 1.58
CA LEU A 95 3.04 -11.05 2.02
C LEU A 95 2.92 -9.52 1.99
N TYR A 96 3.96 -8.79 2.39
CA TYR A 96 4.00 -7.32 2.28
C TYR A 96 3.81 -6.87 0.83
N ALA A 97 4.55 -7.46 -0.11
CA ALA A 97 4.41 -7.18 -1.54
C ALA A 97 3.02 -7.58 -2.08
N GLY A 98 2.46 -8.69 -1.61
CA GLY A 98 1.10 -9.12 -1.92
C GLY A 98 0.02 -8.16 -1.41
N LEU A 99 0.14 -7.69 -0.17
CA LEU A 99 -0.79 -6.72 0.41
C LEU A 99 -0.76 -5.39 -0.34
N TYR A 100 0.42 -4.97 -0.81
CA TYR A 100 0.53 -3.80 -1.69
C TYR A 100 -0.28 -3.97 -2.98
N ALA A 101 -0.14 -5.12 -3.66
CA ALA A 101 -0.91 -5.42 -4.86
C ALA A 101 -2.43 -5.48 -4.56
N THR A 102 -2.82 -6.07 -3.43
CA THR A 102 -4.23 -6.08 -2.98
C THR A 102 -4.76 -4.68 -2.76
N LEU A 103 -4.00 -3.76 -2.15
CA LEU A 103 -4.42 -2.38 -1.95
C LEU A 103 -4.69 -1.68 -3.29
N ILE A 104 -3.77 -1.76 -4.24
CA ILE A 104 -3.94 -1.15 -5.57
C ILE A 104 -5.14 -1.75 -6.32
N SER A 105 -5.26 -3.07 -6.31
CA SER A 105 -6.42 -3.74 -6.93
C SER A 105 -7.74 -3.31 -6.28
N PHE A 106 -7.76 -3.12 -4.96
CA PHE A 106 -8.96 -2.66 -4.27
C PHE A 106 -9.27 -1.19 -4.55
N VAL A 107 -8.26 -0.34 -4.78
CA VAL A 107 -8.47 1.03 -5.30
C VAL A 107 -9.14 0.98 -6.68
N ALA A 108 -8.69 0.10 -7.58
CA ALA A 108 -9.34 -0.09 -8.88
C ALA A 108 -10.81 -0.52 -8.74
N VAL A 109 -11.12 -1.42 -7.81
CA VAL A 109 -12.50 -1.80 -7.46
C VAL A 109 -13.30 -0.59 -6.95
N GLN A 110 -12.72 0.29 -6.13
CA GLN A 110 -13.41 1.51 -5.68
C GLN A 110 -13.75 2.43 -6.87
N PHE A 111 -12.86 2.55 -7.85
CA PHE A 111 -13.12 3.28 -9.09
C PHE A 111 -14.25 2.62 -9.90
N MET A 112 -14.24 1.30 -10.05
CA MET A 112 -15.32 0.56 -10.72
C MET A 112 -16.66 0.75 -10.03
N TYR A 113 -16.72 0.62 -8.71
CA TYR A 113 -17.93 0.86 -7.93
C TYR A 113 -18.49 2.26 -8.21
N ARG A 114 -17.62 3.28 -8.18
CA ARG A 114 -18.01 4.68 -8.41
C ARG A 114 -18.51 4.92 -9.82
N TYR A 115 -17.85 4.33 -10.80
CA TYR A 115 -18.27 4.37 -12.20
C TYR A 115 -19.70 3.82 -12.35
N TRP A 116 -19.99 2.65 -11.76
CA TRP A 116 -21.32 2.04 -11.85
C TRP A 116 -22.40 2.83 -11.11
N VAL A 117 -22.09 3.46 -9.97
CA VAL A 117 -23.01 4.36 -9.27
C VAL A 117 -23.50 5.50 -10.17
N LEU A 118 -22.64 6.03 -11.04
CA LEU A 118 -22.98 7.16 -11.92
C LEU A 118 -23.69 6.73 -13.21
N ILE A 119 -23.37 5.56 -13.76
CA ILE A 119 -23.83 5.16 -15.09
C ILE A 119 -25.04 4.23 -15.05
N ASN A 120 -25.00 3.19 -14.20
CA ASN A 120 -26.04 2.17 -14.16
C ASN A 120 -26.23 1.61 -12.74
N GLN A 121 -27.28 2.08 -12.07
CA GLN A 121 -27.62 1.66 -10.71
C GLN A 121 -28.15 0.23 -10.64
N ASP A 122 -28.80 -0.28 -11.69
CA ASP A 122 -29.30 -1.65 -11.71
C ASP A 122 -28.14 -2.65 -11.75
N LEU A 123 -27.14 -2.39 -12.60
CA LEU A 123 -25.93 -3.22 -12.64
C LEU A 123 -25.12 -3.11 -11.35
N LEU A 124 -25.07 -1.93 -10.73
CA LEU A 124 -24.46 -1.75 -9.42
C LEU A 124 -25.10 -2.68 -8.38
N MET A 125 -26.44 -2.74 -8.35
CA MET A 125 -27.16 -3.62 -7.43
C MET A 125 -26.85 -5.10 -7.72
N VAL A 126 -26.68 -5.46 -9.00
CA VAL A 126 -26.27 -6.82 -9.36
C VAL A 126 -24.84 -7.15 -8.92
N LEU A 127 -23.88 -6.23 -9.09
CA LEU A 127 -22.46 -6.50 -8.87
C LEU A 127 -21.96 -6.24 -7.45
N PHE A 128 -22.59 -5.34 -6.70
CA PHE A 128 -22.05 -4.79 -5.44
C PHE A 128 -23.02 -4.80 -4.25
N ALA A 129 -24.29 -5.20 -4.44
CA ALA A 129 -25.24 -5.20 -3.32
C ALA A 129 -24.95 -6.31 -2.29
N GLY A 130 -25.05 -5.95 -1.01
CA GLY A 130 -24.96 -6.89 0.11
C GLY A 130 -23.62 -7.62 0.18
N TRP A 131 -23.68 -8.95 0.29
CA TRP A 131 -22.49 -9.80 0.42
C TRP A 131 -21.61 -9.84 -0.83
N ARG A 132 -22.11 -9.42 -2.00
CA ARG A 132 -21.39 -9.46 -3.28
C ARG A 132 -20.15 -8.56 -3.29
N VAL A 133 -20.04 -7.61 -2.37
CA VAL A 133 -18.80 -6.84 -2.17
C VAL A 133 -17.60 -7.74 -1.85
N LEU A 134 -17.83 -8.90 -1.21
CA LEU A 134 -16.79 -9.87 -0.89
C LEU A 134 -16.17 -10.52 -2.14
N ILE A 135 -16.91 -10.61 -3.25
CA ILE A 135 -16.36 -11.11 -4.53
C ILE A 135 -15.23 -10.19 -4.99
N TRP A 136 -15.38 -8.88 -4.81
CA TRP A 136 -14.35 -7.91 -5.16
C TRP A 136 -13.18 -7.87 -4.17
N VAL A 137 -13.43 -8.23 -2.91
CA VAL A 137 -12.36 -8.49 -1.94
C VAL A 137 -11.52 -9.69 -2.39
N VAL A 138 -12.17 -10.79 -2.79
CA VAL A 138 -11.49 -11.97 -3.34
C VAL A 138 -10.72 -11.62 -4.61
N TYR A 139 -11.28 -10.83 -5.52
CA TYR A 139 -10.58 -10.31 -6.69
C TYR A 139 -9.26 -9.61 -6.31
N ALA A 140 -9.30 -8.69 -5.33
CA ALA A 140 -8.09 -7.98 -4.89
C ALA A 140 -7.07 -8.91 -4.20
N LEU A 141 -7.55 -9.90 -3.45
CA LEU A 141 -6.69 -10.91 -2.83
C LEU A 141 -6.04 -11.85 -3.85
N ILE A 142 -6.69 -12.16 -4.97
CA ILE A 142 -6.10 -12.96 -6.04
C ILE A 142 -4.86 -12.26 -6.61
N PHE A 143 -4.92 -10.95 -6.87
CA PHE A 143 -3.74 -10.20 -7.34
C PHE A 143 -2.63 -10.14 -6.29
N GLY A 144 -2.98 -10.03 -5.01
CA GLY A 144 -2.01 -10.16 -3.91
C GLY A 144 -1.34 -11.53 -3.87
N ALA A 145 -2.12 -12.60 -3.97
CA ALA A 145 -1.63 -13.97 -4.02
C ALA A 145 -0.76 -14.23 -5.26
N LEU A 146 -1.09 -13.65 -6.42
CA LEU A 146 -0.26 -13.71 -7.62
C LEU A 146 1.11 -13.06 -7.39
N TRP A 147 1.16 -11.91 -6.71
CA TRP A 147 2.45 -11.28 -6.39
C TRP A 147 3.28 -12.12 -5.42
N VAL A 148 2.65 -12.67 -4.37
CA VAL A 148 3.29 -13.61 -3.44
C VAL A 148 3.84 -14.82 -4.19
N PHE A 149 3.06 -15.37 -5.12
CA PHE A 149 3.49 -16.45 -5.99
C PHE A 149 4.72 -16.06 -6.82
N LEU A 150 4.74 -14.89 -7.45
CA LEU A 150 5.90 -14.40 -8.19
C LEU A 150 7.15 -14.32 -7.31
N CYS A 151 7.04 -13.79 -6.09
CA CYS A 151 8.16 -13.76 -5.14
C CYS A 151 8.70 -15.16 -4.84
N PHE A 152 7.83 -16.12 -4.53
CA PHE A 152 8.24 -17.45 -4.12
C PHE A 152 8.73 -18.34 -5.25
N PHE A 153 8.21 -18.20 -6.47
CA PHE A 153 8.61 -19.07 -7.58
C PHE A 153 9.73 -18.45 -8.41
N CYS A 154 9.78 -17.12 -8.49
CA CYS A 154 10.65 -16.46 -9.45
C CYS A 154 11.86 -15.76 -8.82
N GLY A 155 11.78 -15.37 -7.55
CA GLY A 155 12.85 -14.65 -6.86
C GLY A 155 13.53 -15.47 -5.75
N ARG A 156 13.59 -16.79 -5.90
CA ARG A 156 14.37 -17.64 -4.97
C ARG A 156 15.86 -17.38 -5.16
N PHE A 157 16.60 -17.42 -4.04
CA PHE A 157 18.04 -17.52 -4.09
C PHE A 157 18.45 -18.86 -4.71
N ASP A 158 19.35 -18.78 -5.67
CA ASP A 158 19.96 -19.90 -6.36
C ASP A 158 21.49 -19.75 -6.31
N THR A 159 22.23 -20.79 -6.70
CA THR A 159 23.70 -20.80 -6.57
C THR A 159 24.34 -19.60 -7.27
N TYR A 160 23.86 -19.22 -8.45
CA TYR A 160 24.41 -18.09 -9.19
C TYR A 160 24.09 -16.75 -8.50
N SER A 161 22.82 -16.50 -8.17
CA SER A 161 22.45 -15.25 -7.49
C SER A 161 23.17 -15.10 -6.15
N MET A 162 23.28 -16.16 -5.35
CA MET A 162 24.00 -16.09 -4.08
C MET A 162 25.47 -15.69 -4.25
N VAL A 163 26.17 -16.23 -5.24
CA VAL A 163 27.56 -15.84 -5.53
C VAL A 163 27.64 -14.39 -6.02
N TYR A 164 26.71 -13.99 -6.89
CA TYR A 164 26.71 -12.66 -7.52
C TYR A 164 26.58 -11.51 -6.53
N ILE A 165 25.77 -11.65 -5.48
CA ILE A 165 25.54 -10.60 -4.47
C ILE A 165 26.27 -10.82 -3.13
N ARG A 166 27.02 -11.91 -2.95
CA ARG A 166 27.66 -12.25 -1.66
C ARG A 166 28.55 -11.13 -1.14
N ASP A 167 29.51 -10.70 -1.95
CA ASP A 167 30.54 -9.76 -1.52
C ASP A 167 29.95 -8.36 -1.29
N GLU A 168 28.95 -7.98 -2.08
CA GLU A 168 28.20 -6.72 -1.91
C GLU A 168 27.41 -6.72 -0.60
N MET A 169 26.69 -7.80 -0.29
CA MET A 169 25.90 -7.88 0.94
C MET A 169 26.79 -7.90 2.20
N MET A 170 27.93 -8.59 2.13
CA MET A 170 28.92 -8.58 3.22
C MET A 170 29.56 -7.21 3.39
N SER A 171 29.98 -6.55 2.31
CA SER A 171 30.68 -5.26 2.40
C SER A 171 29.77 -4.10 2.82
N VAL A 172 28.52 -4.06 2.34
CA VAL A 172 27.59 -2.95 2.62
C VAL A 172 26.84 -3.13 3.94
N TYR A 173 26.43 -4.36 4.26
CA TYR A 173 25.53 -4.63 5.39
C TYR A 173 26.12 -5.54 6.46
N ASP A 174 27.30 -6.12 6.25
CA ASP A 174 27.91 -7.12 7.14
C ASP A 174 26.98 -8.33 7.37
N MET A 175 26.31 -8.78 6.31
CA MET A 175 25.35 -9.88 6.36
C MET A 175 25.75 -11.03 5.45
N ASN A 176 25.79 -12.24 6.04
CA ASN A 176 26.05 -13.46 5.29
C ASN A 176 24.78 -13.90 4.54
N ILE A 177 24.88 -14.00 3.22
CA ILE A 177 23.75 -14.29 2.34
C ILE A 177 23.00 -15.60 2.64
N THR A 178 23.67 -16.60 3.23
CA THR A 178 23.04 -17.87 3.59
C THR A 178 22.04 -17.75 4.74
N GLU A 179 22.11 -16.67 5.50
CA GLU A 179 21.26 -16.40 6.67
C GLU A 179 20.22 -15.30 6.38
N ILE A 180 20.22 -14.75 5.16
CA ILE A 180 19.32 -13.66 4.78
C ILE A 180 17.97 -14.22 4.35
N ALA A 181 16.92 -13.76 5.02
CA ALA A 181 15.56 -13.93 4.55
C ALA A 181 15.24 -12.90 3.47
N GLY A 182 14.84 -13.36 2.28
CA GLY A 182 14.62 -12.48 1.16
C GLY A 182 14.28 -13.16 -0.15
N VAL A 183 14.19 -12.31 -1.16
CA VAL A 183 13.92 -12.60 -2.55
C VAL A 183 14.97 -11.87 -3.38
N VAL A 184 15.55 -12.51 -4.38
CA VAL A 184 16.55 -11.91 -5.26
C VAL A 184 16.11 -12.01 -6.71
N ILE A 185 16.30 -10.94 -7.47
CA ILE A 185 16.09 -10.94 -8.91
C ILE A 185 17.39 -10.51 -9.56
N VAL A 186 17.94 -11.39 -10.40
CA VAL A 186 19.13 -11.12 -11.22
C VAL A 186 18.70 -11.21 -12.68
N ALA A 187 18.84 -10.15 -13.47
CA ALA A 187 18.31 -10.13 -14.83
C ALA A 187 19.08 -11.07 -15.77
N TYR A 188 20.40 -11.09 -15.65
CA TYR A 188 21.28 -11.76 -16.61
C TYR A 188 22.20 -12.78 -15.93
N GLU A 189 22.45 -13.88 -16.63
CA GLU A 189 23.39 -14.92 -16.25
C GLU A 189 24.34 -15.21 -17.43
N PRO A 190 25.64 -15.45 -17.20
CA PRO A 190 26.58 -15.81 -18.26
C PRO A 190 26.16 -17.10 -18.95
N ASP A 191 26.38 -17.19 -20.26
CA ASP A 191 26.16 -18.43 -21.00
C ASP A 191 27.13 -19.53 -20.47
N PRO A 192 26.63 -20.76 -20.27
CA PRO A 192 27.48 -21.87 -19.83
C PRO A 192 28.61 -22.22 -20.83
N VAL A 193 28.43 -21.92 -22.13
CA VAL A 193 29.40 -22.21 -23.19
C VAL A 193 30.34 -21.02 -23.41
N ASP A 194 29.79 -19.80 -23.47
CA ASP A 194 30.55 -18.58 -23.69
C ASP A 194 30.25 -17.53 -22.61
N LYS A 195 31.12 -17.49 -21.60
CA LYS A 195 30.99 -16.57 -20.46
C LYS A 195 31.06 -15.08 -20.85
N SER A 196 31.48 -14.75 -22.08
CA SER A 196 31.43 -13.36 -22.58
C SER A 196 30.03 -12.94 -23.00
N ASN A 197 29.15 -13.90 -23.30
CA ASN A 197 27.75 -13.68 -23.62
C ASN A 197 26.88 -13.84 -22.37
N VAL A 198 25.89 -12.98 -22.22
CA VAL A 198 24.91 -13.03 -21.13
C VAL A 198 23.52 -13.30 -21.68
N HIS A 199 22.76 -14.17 -21.00
CA HIS A 199 21.38 -14.48 -21.36
C HIS A 199 20.41 -14.03 -20.27
N LEU A 200 19.21 -13.64 -20.69
CA LEU A 200 18.15 -13.19 -19.79
C LEU A 200 17.61 -14.39 -18.99
N ARG A 201 17.60 -14.28 -17.66
CA ARG A 201 17.03 -15.30 -16.78
C ARG A 201 15.51 -15.31 -16.94
N LYS A 202 14.97 -16.43 -17.43
CA LYS A 202 13.52 -16.61 -17.66
C LYS A 202 12.68 -16.34 -16.41
N SER A 203 13.19 -16.75 -15.25
CA SER A 203 12.56 -16.53 -13.94
C SER A 203 12.40 -15.04 -13.64
N SER A 204 13.48 -14.26 -13.80
CA SER A 204 13.49 -12.82 -13.59
C SER A 204 12.59 -12.09 -14.59
N ALA A 205 12.64 -12.48 -15.87
CA ALA A 205 11.76 -11.93 -16.90
C ALA A 205 10.27 -12.20 -16.57
N PHE A 206 9.94 -13.41 -16.12
CA PHE A 206 8.57 -13.74 -15.71
C PHE A 206 8.13 -12.96 -14.47
N PHE A 207 9.01 -12.77 -13.48
CA PHE A 207 8.75 -11.90 -12.33
C PHE A 207 8.43 -10.46 -12.77
N TRP A 208 9.26 -9.89 -13.63
CA TRP A 208 9.09 -8.52 -14.11
C TRP A 208 7.82 -8.37 -14.95
N CYS A 209 7.59 -9.25 -15.93
CA CYS A 209 6.37 -9.25 -16.72
C CYS A 209 5.12 -9.41 -15.85
N GLY A 210 5.15 -10.29 -14.85
CA GLY A 210 4.05 -10.52 -13.93
C GLY A 210 3.74 -9.30 -13.07
N THR A 211 4.76 -8.68 -12.46
CA THR A 211 4.59 -7.50 -11.61
C THR A 211 4.11 -6.28 -12.41
N ILE A 212 4.67 -6.05 -13.60
CA ILE A 212 4.21 -4.98 -14.51
C ILE A 212 2.79 -5.25 -15.00
N PHE A 213 2.44 -6.49 -15.33
CA PHE A 213 1.07 -6.86 -15.73
C PHE A 213 0.07 -6.55 -14.63
N ILE A 214 0.37 -6.94 -13.37
CA ILE A 214 -0.51 -6.67 -12.23
C ILE A 214 -0.74 -5.16 -12.09
N LEU A 215 0.32 -4.35 -12.04
CA LEU A 215 0.20 -2.90 -11.90
C LEU A 215 -0.55 -2.29 -13.09
N PHE A 216 -0.11 -2.58 -14.31
CA PHE A 216 -0.65 -2.00 -15.54
C PHE A 216 -2.14 -2.29 -15.70
N PHE A 217 -2.57 -3.52 -15.41
CA PHE A 217 -3.97 -3.91 -15.49
C PHE A 217 -4.86 -3.10 -14.54
N GLN A 218 -4.42 -2.89 -13.29
CA GLN A 218 -5.17 -2.06 -12.33
C GLN A 218 -5.22 -0.59 -12.76
N TYR A 219 -4.12 -0.04 -13.28
CA TYR A 219 -4.08 1.34 -13.75
C TYR A 219 -4.97 1.58 -14.97
N ILE A 220 -5.06 0.62 -15.90
CA ILE A 220 -6.02 0.70 -17.01
C ILE A 220 -7.45 0.88 -16.49
N ILE A 221 -7.85 0.04 -15.52
CA ILE A 221 -9.19 0.12 -14.92
C ILE A 221 -9.42 1.49 -14.28
N VAL A 222 -8.45 1.96 -13.48
CA VAL A 222 -8.55 3.25 -12.80
C VAL A 222 -8.63 4.42 -13.80
N VAL A 223 -7.79 4.44 -14.83
CA VAL A 223 -7.79 5.50 -15.85
C VAL A 223 -9.08 5.46 -16.66
N PHE A 224 -9.53 4.28 -17.08
CA PHE A 224 -10.78 4.13 -17.82
C PHE A 224 -11.99 4.60 -17.00
N CYS A 225 -12.15 4.10 -15.77
CA CYS A 225 -13.24 4.51 -14.88
C CYS A 225 -13.13 5.99 -14.51
N GLY A 226 -11.93 6.48 -14.22
CA GLY A 226 -11.68 7.87 -13.83
C GLY A 226 -12.02 8.87 -14.94
N THR A 227 -11.56 8.60 -16.17
CA THR A 227 -11.84 9.46 -17.33
C THR A 227 -13.32 9.44 -17.70
N SER A 228 -13.95 8.27 -17.74
CA SER A 228 -15.38 8.17 -18.03
C SER A 228 -16.23 8.89 -16.98
N MET A 229 -15.90 8.72 -15.69
CA MET A 229 -16.55 9.49 -14.62
C MET A 229 -16.36 10.99 -14.83
N HIS A 230 -15.15 11.47 -15.16
CA HIS A 230 -14.91 12.90 -15.39
C HIS A 230 -15.85 13.49 -16.45
N PHE A 231 -16.00 12.82 -17.59
CA PHE A 231 -16.85 13.31 -18.69
C PHE A 231 -18.35 13.17 -18.38
N SER A 232 -18.78 12.06 -17.78
CA SER A 232 -20.20 11.80 -17.52
C SER A 232 -20.74 12.49 -16.25
N MET A 233 -19.87 12.99 -15.37
CA MET A 233 -20.27 13.48 -14.05
C MET A 233 -21.16 14.73 -14.11
N ALA A 234 -20.97 15.64 -15.06
CA ALA A 234 -21.80 16.86 -15.15
C ALA A 234 -23.27 16.56 -15.51
N GLU A 235 -23.48 15.58 -16.39
CA GLU A 235 -24.81 15.22 -16.89
C GLU A 235 -25.52 14.25 -15.94
N LYS A 236 -24.88 13.14 -15.58
CA LYS A 236 -25.49 12.08 -14.75
C LYS A 236 -25.83 12.56 -13.35
N LEU A 237 -25.07 13.50 -12.80
CA LEU A 237 -25.33 14.05 -11.47
C LEU A 237 -26.60 14.90 -11.38
N LYS A 238 -27.18 15.36 -12.50
CA LYS A 238 -28.45 16.11 -12.48
C LYS A 238 -29.62 15.26 -11.97
N ASN A 239 -29.51 13.95 -12.10
CA ASN A 239 -30.54 12.99 -11.68
C ASN A 239 -30.49 12.64 -10.20
N PHE A 240 -29.49 13.14 -9.46
CA PHE A 240 -29.33 12.89 -8.03
C PHE A 240 -29.76 14.10 -7.20
N SER A 241 -30.21 13.86 -5.96
CA SER A 241 -30.41 14.94 -4.99
C SER A 241 -29.13 15.75 -4.74
N LEU A 242 -29.27 17.02 -4.37
CA LEU A 242 -28.13 17.93 -4.13
C LEU A 242 -27.11 17.39 -3.11
N VAL A 243 -27.59 16.67 -2.08
CA VAL A 243 -26.72 16.03 -1.08
C VAL A 243 -25.91 14.90 -1.71
N HIS A 244 -26.55 14.01 -2.46
CA HIS A 244 -25.88 12.90 -3.15
C HIS A 244 -24.93 13.42 -4.22
N GLN A 245 -25.30 14.47 -4.94
CA GLN A 245 -24.44 15.12 -5.93
C GLN A 245 -23.13 15.63 -5.32
N ARG A 246 -23.22 16.36 -4.21
CA ARG A 246 -22.04 16.87 -3.49
C ARG A 246 -21.15 15.72 -3.00
N LEU A 247 -21.78 14.67 -2.46
CA LEU A 247 -21.06 13.52 -1.93
C LEU A 247 -20.32 12.74 -3.03
N GLN A 248 -20.95 12.50 -4.19
CA GLN A 248 -20.29 11.86 -5.34
C GLN A 248 -19.10 12.68 -5.86
N LYS A 249 -19.24 14.00 -5.98
CA LYS A 249 -18.13 14.88 -6.37
C LYS A 249 -16.96 14.82 -5.37
N GLN A 250 -17.26 14.80 -4.06
CA GLN A 250 -16.23 14.70 -3.03
C GLN A 250 -15.50 13.35 -3.11
N PHE A 251 -16.23 12.24 -3.25
CA PHE A 251 -15.60 10.94 -3.39
C PHE A 251 -14.78 10.81 -4.67
N PHE A 252 -15.29 11.27 -5.81
CA PHE A 252 -14.51 11.28 -7.05
C PHE A 252 -13.21 12.07 -6.92
N LYS A 253 -13.28 13.29 -6.35
CA LYS A 253 -12.08 14.09 -6.06
C LYS A 253 -11.13 13.36 -5.11
N THR A 254 -11.67 12.69 -4.10
CA THR A 254 -10.88 11.90 -3.15
C THR A 254 -10.16 10.77 -3.85
N LEU A 255 -10.86 9.97 -4.65
CA LEU A 255 -10.27 8.85 -5.41
C LEU A 255 -9.17 9.32 -6.36
N ILE A 256 -9.35 10.47 -7.04
CA ILE A 256 -8.27 11.07 -7.86
C ILE A 256 -7.05 11.38 -7.00
N CYS A 257 -7.22 12.01 -5.84
CA CYS A 257 -6.09 12.28 -4.95
C CYS A 257 -5.45 10.98 -4.42
N GLN A 258 -6.26 9.99 -4.06
CA GLN A 258 -5.83 8.69 -3.54
C GLN A 258 -5.09 7.84 -4.57
N ILE A 259 -5.34 8.00 -5.88
CA ILE A 259 -4.49 7.35 -6.88
C ILE A 259 -3.27 8.22 -7.20
N SER A 260 -3.44 9.52 -7.45
CA SER A 260 -2.37 10.39 -7.93
C SER A 260 -1.22 10.55 -6.93
N VAL A 261 -1.53 10.77 -5.64
CA VAL A 261 -0.50 10.99 -4.62
C VAL A 261 0.36 9.72 -4.44
N PRO A 262 -0.21 8.53 -4.23
CA PRO A 262 0.53 7.27 -4.23
C PRO A 262 1.24 6.92 -5.53
N THR A 263 0.69 7.31 -6.68
CA THR A 263 1.36 7.08 -7.97
C THR A 263 2.69 7.84 -8.01
N VAL A 264 2.66 9.14 -7.68
CA VAL A 264 3.85 10.00 -7.72
C VAL A 264 4.84 9.64 -6.62
N LEU A 265 4.36 9.39 -5.40
CA LEU A 265 5.24 9.13 -4.26
C LEU A 265 5.82 7.72 -4.22
N PHE A 266 5.11 6.71 -4.75
CA PHE A 266 5.47 5.30 -4.57
C PHE A 266 5.66 4.54 -5.88
N HIS A 267 4.78 4.72 -6.86
CA HIS A 267 4.87 3.95 -8.12
C HIS A 267 5.95 4.48 -9.07
N MET A 268 6.02 5.81 -9.22
CA MET A 268 7.03 6.46 -10.04
C MET A 268 8.46 6.10 -9.61
N PRO A 269 8.81 6.02 -8.31
CA PRO A 269 10.14 5.58 -7.90
C PRO A 269 10.34 4.05 -7.92
N ILE A 270 9.31 3.22 -7.69
CA ILE A 270 9.49 1.74 -7.63
C ILE A 270 9.62 1.09 -9.01
N VAL A 271 8.93 1.59 -10.04
CA VAL A 271 9.01 1.00 -11.39
C VAL A 271 10.43 1.04 -11.96
N PRO A 272 11.19 2.16 -11.83
CA PRO A 272 12.61 2.17 -12.15
C PRO A 272 13.42 1.18 -11.33
N VAL A 273 13.17 1.03 -10.02
CA VAL A 273 13.90 0.05 -9.18
C VAL A 273 13.66 -1.39 -9.64
N LEU A 274 12.42 -1.74 -9.99
CA LEU A 274 12.07 -3.07 -10.52
C LEU A 274 12.63 -3.32 -11.92
N THR A 275 12.82 -2.25 -12.71
CA THR A 275 13.30 -2.33 -14.10
C THR A 275 14.83 -2.22 -14.20
N ALA A 276 15.48 -1.60 -13.20
CA ALA A 276 16.92 -1.37 -13.18
C ALA A 276 17.78 -2.62 -13.48
N PRO A 277 17.48 -3.83 -12.95
CA PRO A 277 18.22 -5.04 -13.29
C PRO A 277 18.31 -5.31 -14.81
N PHE A 278 17.22 -5.03 -15.54
CA PHE A 278 17.10 -5.30 -16.97
C PHE A 278 17.76 -4.24 -17.85
N LEU A 279 18.15 -3.11 -17.27
CA LEU A 279 18.95 -2.09 -17.96
C LEU A 279 20.46 -2.40 -17.91
N ASN A 280 20.86 -3.41 -17.14
CA ASN A 280 22.26 -3.84 -16.95
C ASN A 280 23.21 -2.68 -16.64
N LEU A 281 22.76 -1.76 -15.79
CA LEU A 281 23.52 -0.59 -15.37
C LEU A 281 24.48 -0.98 -14.24
N GLU A 282 25.67 -0.37 -14.19
CA GLU A 282 26.58 -0.49 -13.05
C GLU A 282 26.12 0.45 -11.94
N ILE A 283 25.46 -0.08 -10.91
CA ILE A 283 24.88 0.70 -9.83
C ILE A 283 25.03 -0.08 -8.52
N SER A 284 25.43 0.60 -7.44
CA SER A 284 25.18 0.12 -6.08
C SER A 284 24.40 1.20 -5.35
N PHE A 285 23.15 0.89 -5.00
CA PHE A 285 22.24 1.86 -4.41
C PHE A 285 21.31 1.21 -3.38
N GLN A 286 21.25 1.80 -2.19
CA GLN A 286 20.36 1.40 -1.10
C GLN A 286 18.93 1.90 -1.37
N SER A 287 18.27 1.28 -2.36
CA SER A 287 16.90 1.61 -2.77
C SER A 287 15.85 1.34 -1.70
N GLY A 288 16.21 0.72 -0.57
CA GLY A 288 15.34 0.47 0.57
C GLY A 288 14.73 1.73 1.19
N ILE A 289 15.34 2.92 1.04
CA ILE A 289 14.70 4.19 1.45
C ILE A 289 13.35 4.37 0.73
N ILE A 290 13.28 4.04 -0.56
CA ILE A 290 12.05 4.13 -1.36
C ILE A 290 10.98 3.21 -0.76
N TYR A 291 11.37 2.00 -0.34
CA TYR A 291 10.45 1.06 0.29
C TYR A 291 9.96 1.51 1.66
N SER A 292 10.79 2.17 2.48
CA SER A 292 10.30 2.75 3.75
C SER A 292 9.28 3.85 3.55
N LEU A 293 9.28 4.57 2.40
CA LEU A 293 8.24 5.55 2.11
C LEU A 293 6.86 4.88 1.92
N PHE A 294 6.81 3.60 1.53
CA PHE A 294 5.54 2.90 1.34
C PHE A 294 4.76 2.75 2.65
N SER A 295 5.43 2.78 3.80
CA SER A 295 4.78 2.88 5.13
C SER A 295 3.81 4.05 5.24
N LEU A 296 4.05 5.12 4.48
CA LEU A 296 3.24 6.33 4.47
C LEU A 296 1.99 6.19 3.58
N TYR A 297 1.89 5.15 2.76
CA TYR A 297 0.74 4.96 1.86
C TYR A 297 -0.59 4.82 2.61
N PRO A 298 -0.78 3.86 3.53
CA PRO A 298 -2.05 3.73 4.26
C PRO A 298 -2.48 4.98 5.03
N PRO A 299 -1.60 5.70 5.77
CA PRO A 299 -2.01 6.90 6.48
C PRO A 299 -2.35 8.05 5.52
N ILE A 300 -1.57 8.26 4.45
CA ILE A 300 -1.85 9.29 3.45
C ILE A 300 -3.24 9.08 2.85
N ASP A 301 -3.59 7.85 2.49
CA ASP A 301 -4.92 7.53 1.96
C ASP A 301 -6.04 7.92 2.93
N SER A 302 -5.94 7.44 4.18
CA SER A 302 -6.90 7.73 5.24
C SER A 302 -7.07 9.23 5.48
N PHE A 303 -5.96 9.98 5.53
CA PHE A 303 -6.00 11.42 5.75
C PHE A 303 -6.57 12.18 4.55
N ILE A 304 -6.28 11.78 3.31
CA ILE A 304 -6.89 12.36 2.11
C ILE A 304 -8.41 12.23 2.17
N LEU A 305 -8.92 11.03 2.51
CA LEU A 305 -10.36 10.79 2.63
C LEU A 305 -10.99 11.65 3.73
N MET A 306 -10.39 11.68 4.93
CA MET A 306 -10.89 12.48 6.04
C MET A 306 -10.84 13.99 5.79
N TYR A 307 -9.87 14.45 5.00
CA TYR A 307 -9.69 15.87 4.66
C TYR A 307 -10.65 16.34 3.56
N ILE A 308 -10.88 15.54 2.51
CA ILE A 308 -11.69 15.97 1.36
C ILE A 308 -13.19 15.83 1.64
N VAL A 309 -13.60 14.75 2.29
CA VAL A 309 -15.02 14.42 2.46
C VAL A 309 -15.58 15.14 3.70
N SER A 310 -16.58 15.98 3.44
CA SER A 310 -17.14 16.88 4.46
C SER A 310 -17.78 16.17 5.65
N ASP A 311 -18.35 14.96 5.46
CA ASP A 311 -18.95 14.19 6.55
C ASP A 311 -17.90 13.76 7.58
N TYR A 312 -16.68 13.39 7.15
CA TYR A 312 -15.57 13.09 8.05
C TYR A 312 -15.04 14.33 8.76
N ARG A 313 -14.87 15.45 8.05
CA ARG A 313 -14.47 16.72 8.68
C ARG A 313 -15.43 17.15 9.78
N ASN A 314 -16.74 17.04 9.51
CA ASN A 314 -17.77 17.36 10.48
C ASN A 314 -17.75 16.38 11.66
N ALA A 315 -17.51 15.10 11.40
CA ALA A 315 -17.39 14.07 12.44
C ALA A 315 -16.17 14.31 13.34
N LEU A 316 -15.01 14.63 12.76
CA LEU A 316 -13.78 14.99 13.47
C LEU A 316 -13.97 16.25 14.33
N SER A 317 -14.59 17.29 13.77
CA SER A 317 -14.89 18.52 14.51
C SER A 317 -15.78 18.25 15.73
N LYS A 318 -16.79 17.37 15.60
CA LYS A 318 -17.65 16.94 16.71
C LYS A 318 -16.90 16.12 17.76
N LEU A 319 -15.98 15.27 17.34
CA LEU A 319 -15.13 14.50 18.26
C LEU A 319 -14.22 15.43 19.07
N ALA A 320 -13.59 16.40 18.39
CA ALA A 320 -12.74 17.40 19.02
C ALA A 320 -13.52 18.30 19.98
N SER A 321 -14.73 18.73 19.62
CA SER A 321 -15.57 19.57 20.48
C SER A 321 -16.11 18.81 21.71
N ARG A 322 -16.50 17.55 21.56
CA ARG A 322 -16.89 16.68 22.69
C ARG A 322 -15.74 16.47 23.66
N ASN A 323 -14.55 16.15 23.15
CA ASN A 323 -13.36 16.00 24.00
C ASN A 323 -13.07 17.31 24.73
N ARG A 324 -13.11 18.45 24.04
CA ARG A 324 -12.90 19.76 24.67
C ARG A 324 -13.90 20.02 25.79
N GLN A 325 -15.19 19.71 25.63
CA GLN A 325 -16.20 19.86 26.68
C GLN A 325 -15.98 18.94 27.89
N VAL A 326 -15.55 17.69 27.66
CA VAL A 326 -15.21 16.76 28.74
C VAL A 326 -13.99 17.27 29.52
N TYR A 327 -12.94 17.74 28.84
CA TYR A 327 -11.76 18.32 29.49
C TYR A 327 -12.10 19.57 30.31
N THR A 328 -12.93 20.50 29.82
CA THR A 328 -13.37 21.65 30.64
C THR A 328 -14.22 21.21 31.82
N GLY A 329 -15.13 20.25 31.64
CA GLY A 329 -15.96 19.72 32.72
C GLY A 329 -15.13 19.05 33.83
N SER A 330 -14.14 18.24 33.45
CA SER A 330 -13.21 17.59 34.39
C SER A 330 -12.30 18.60 35.11
N ALA A 331 -11.82 19.65 34.42
CA ALA A 331 -11.00 20.71 35.02
C ALA A 331 -11.79 21.59 36.01
N ILE A 332 -13.08 21.83 35.74
CA ILE A 332 -13.98 22.54 36.67
C ILE A 332 -14.29 21.67 37.89
N MET A 333 -14.46 20.35 37.72
CA MET A 333 -14.65 19.43 38.84
C MET A 333 -13.41 19.36 39.75
N THR A 334 -12.20 19.29 39.20
CA THR A 334 -10.97 19.28 40.02
C THR A 334 -10.71 20.62 40.71
N SER A 335 -11.09 21.77 40.12
CA SER A 335 -10.96 23.06 40.81
C SER A 335 -11.98 23.21 41.95
N GLN A 336 -13.22 22.72 41.78
CA GLN A 336 -14.22 22.73 42.85
C GLN A 336 -13.84 21.82 44.02
N VAL A 337 -13.26 20.66 43.75
CA VAL A 337 -12.77 19.73 44.79
C VAL A 337 -11.54 20.31 45.51
N GLY A 338 -10.67 21.04 44.82
CA GLY A 338 -9.53 21.72 45.43
C GLY A 338 -9.92 22.88 46.35
N ILE A 339 -10.99 23.62 46.02
CA ILE A 339 -11.51 24.74 46.84
C ILE A 339 -12.28 24.25 48.07
N GLN A 340 -12.86 23.04 48.03
CA GLN A 340 -13.52 22.44 49.21
C GLN A 340 -12.56 21.78 50.21
N MET A 341 -11.27 21.61 49.85
CA MET A 341 -10.25 21.00 50.71
C MET A 341 -9.21 22.00 51.26
N SER A 342 -9.38 23.30 51.00
CA SER A 342 -8.65 24.41 51.62
C SER A 342 -9.55 25.17 52.58
#